data_AF-A0A1G3IRB6-F1
#
_entry.id   AF-A0A1G3IRB6-F1
#
_cell.length_a   1.000
_cell.length_b   1.000
_cell.length_c   1.000
_cell.angle_alpha   90.00
_cell.angle_beta   90.00
_cell.angle_gamma   90.00
#
_symmetry.space_group_name_H-M   'P 1'
#
loop_
_entity.id
_entity.type
_entity.pdbx_description
1 polymer ?
#
loop_
_entity_poly.entity_id
_entity_poly.type
_entity_poly.pdbx_seq_one_letter_code
_entity_poly.pdbx_strand_id
1 'polypeptide(L)'
;MASADTQRKWRSKHRFIKRQLNVTARKRVHENLDGFAGLFGLRGKAEAVTFACFVTEALIQRADYNADAARMLDDFRNAYHRDREMLSP
;
A
#
# COMPACT_ATOMS: atom_id res chain seq x y z
N MET A 1 -4.04 -4.65 -35.02
CA MET A 1 -4.17 -3.55 -34.04
C MET A 1 -5.64 -3.29 -33.79
N ALA A 2 -6.10 -3.19 -32.52
CA ALA A 2 -7.50 -2.90 -32.23
C ALA A 2 -7.91 -1.51 -32.75
N SER A 3 -9.04 -1.41 -33.45
CA SER A 3 -9.51 -0.14 -34.02
C SER A 3 -9.75 0.92 -32.94
N ALA A 4 -9.61 2.20 -33.31
CA ALA A 4 -9.78 3.32 -32.39
C ALA A 4 -11.15 3.32 -31.67
N ASP A 5 -12.22 2.89 -32.35
CA ASP A 5 -13.55 2.74 -31.78
C ASP A 5 -13.63 1.64 -30.72
N THR A 6 -12.91 0.54 -30.92
CA THR A 6 -12.84 -0.56 -29.96
C THR A 6 -12.11 -0.12 -28.70
N GLN A 7 -11.02 0.65 -28.83
CA GLN A 7 -10.32 1.24 -27.68
C GLN A 7 -11.18 2.27 -26.95
N ARG A 8 -11.94 3.11 -27.67
CA ARG A 8 -12.81 4.14 -27.09
C ARG A 8 -13.98 3.53 -26.31
N LYS A 9 -14.64 2.48 -26.85
CA LYS A 9 -15.65 1.70 -26.13
C LYS A 9 -15.08 1.05 -24.87
N TRP A 10 -13.88 0.47 -24.95
CA TRP A 10 -13.22 -0.14 -23.80
C TRP A 10 -12.90 0.90 -22.71
N ARG A 11 -12.30 2.04 -23.08
CA ARG A 11 -12.00 3.14 -22.13
C ARG A 11 -13.27 3.73 -21.51
N SER A 12 -14.35 3.86 -22.28
CA SER A 12 -15.65 4.32 -21.76
C SER A 12 -16.23 3.33 -20.73
N LYS A 13 -16.18 2.03 -21.02
CA LYS A 13 -16.66 0.97 -20.14
C LYS A 13 -15.82 0.82 -18.86
N HIS A 14 -14.50 1.06 -18.94
CA HIS A 14 -13.56 0.84 -17.84
C HIS A 14 -13.07 2.15 -17.18
N ARG A 15 -13.68 3.30 -17.51
CA ARG A 15 -13.29 4.65 -17.04
C ARG A 15 -13.21 4.77 -15.51
N PHE A 16 -14.04 4.01 -14.79
CA PHE A 16 -14.13 4.09 -13.34
C PHE A 16 -13.28 3.06 -12.61
N ILE A 17 -12.68 2.09 -13.31
CA ILE A 17 -11.98 0.98 -12.65
C ILE A 17 -10.78 1.49 -11.85
N LYS A 18 -9.97 2.37 -12.44
CA LYS A 18 -8.85 3.01 -11.71
C LYS A 18 -9.35 3.89 -10.55
N ARG A 19 -10.41 4.68 -10.76
CA ARG A 19 -10.96 5.55 -9.72
C ARG A 19 -11.56 4.76 -8.55
N GLN A 20 -12.23 3.64 -8.82
CA GLN A 20 -12.81 2.76 -7.80
C GLN A 20 -11.72 1.95 -7.07
N LEU A 21 -10.69 1.48 -7.78
CA LEU A 21 -9.52 0.84 -7.17
C LEU A 21 -8.82 1.80 -6.20
N ASN A 22 -8.58 3.05 -6.62
CA ASN A 22 -7.97 4.08 -5.78
C ASN A 22 -8.82 4.43 -4.55
N VAL A 23 -10.14 4.51 -4.69
CA VAL A 23 -11.05 4.72 -3.54
C VAL A 23 -11.01 3.52 -2.57
N THR A 24 -10.95 2.30 -3.08
CA THR A 24 -10.89 1.07 -2.26
C THR A 24 -9.54 0.94 -1.56
N ALA A 25 -8.45 1.24 -2.26
CA ALA A 25 -7.09 1.31 -1.71
C ALA A 25 -7.02 2.35 -0.58
N ARG A 26 -7.56 3.56 -0.80
CA ARG A 26 -7.64 4.62 0.20
C ARG A 26 -8.45 4.20 1.43
N LYS A 27 -9.60 3.55 1.23
CA LYS A 27 -10.43 3.04 2.33
C LYS A 27 -9.67 2.00 3.17
N ARG A 28 -9.01 1.04 2.51
CA ARG A 28 -8.22 0.00 3.16
C ARG A 28 -7.06 0.58 3.97
N VAL A 29 -6.37 1.60 3.46
CA VAL A 29 -5.31 2.28 4.22
C VAL A 29 -5.87 2.94 5.48
N HIS A 30 -7.01 3.64 5.37
CA HIS A 30 -7.64 4.26 6.55
C HIS A 30 -8.13 3.23 7.59
N GLU A 31 -8.66 2.09 7.15
CA GLU A 31 -9.07 0.98 8.02
C GLU A 31 -7.85 0.35 8.71
N ASN A 32 -6.76 0.14 7.97
CA ASN A 32 -5.50 -0.37 8.54
C ASN A 32 -4.93 0.59 9.59
N LEU A 33 -4.96 1.91 9.34
CA LEU A 33 -4.46 2.90 10.30
C LEU A 33 -5.30 2.94 11.58
N ASP A 34 -6.62 2.79 11.49
CA ASP A 34 -7.47 2.60 12.68
C ASP A 34 -7.10 1.32 13.42
N GLY A 35 -6.92 0.22 12.68
CA GLY A 35 -6.50 -1.06 13.24
C GLY A 35 -5.16 -0.97 13.97
N PHE A 36 -4.18 -0.30 13.38
CA PHE A 36 -2.88 -0.08 14.01
C PHE A 36 -2.99 0.79 15.25
N ALA A 37 -3.81 1.84 15.23
CA ALA A 37 -4.03 2.67 16.40
C ALA A 37 -4.63 1.85 17.57
N GLY A 38 -5.60 0.98 17.29
CA GLY A 38 -6.14 0.08 18.31
C GLY A 38 -5.13 -0.97 18.79
N LEU A 39 -4.44 -1.63 17.87
CA LEU A 39 -3.53 -2.73 18.17
C LEU A 39 -2.31 -2.28 18.98
N PHE A 40 -1.75 -1.11 18.65
CA PHE A 40 -0.54 -0.58 19.28
C PHE A 40 -0.82 0.53 20.31
N GLY A 41 -2.08 0.78 20.66
CA GLY A 41 -2.46 1.76 21.70
C GLY A 41 -2.13 3.21 21.34
N LEU A 42 -2.26 3.57 20.05
CA LEU A 42 -1.96 4.91 19.53
C LEU A 42 -3.18 5.82 19.60
N ARG A 43 -2.96 7.14 19.63
CA ARG A 43 -3.95 8.22 19.73
C ARG A 43 -4.73 8.48 18.43
N GLY A 44 -4.76 7.51 17.53
CA GLY A 44 -5.49 7.56 16.26
C GLY A 44 -4.60 7.48 15.02
N LYS A 45 -5.21 7.68 13.85
CA LYS A 45 -4.57 7.45 12.53
C LYS A 45 -3.29 8.25 12.31
N ALA A 46 -3.23 9.49 12.81
CA ALA A 46 -2.07 10.34 12.63
C ALA A 46 -0.83 9.74 13.34
N GLU A 47 -0.99 9.29 14.59
CA GLU A 47 0.09 8.60 15.30
C GLU A 47 0.38 7.23 14.68
N ALA A 48 -0.64 6.53 14.16
CA ALA A 48 -0.44 5.29 13.41
C ALA A 48 0.44 5.45 12.16
N VAL A 49 0.32 6.58 11.44
CA VAL A 49 1.22 6.90 10.32
C VAL A 49 2.64 7.11 10.82
N THR A 50 2.83 7.94 11.85
CA THR A 50 4.16 8.19 12.45
C THR A 50 4.80 6.89 12.95
N PHE A 51 4.00 6.04 13.61
CA PHE A 51 4.43 4.73 14.10
C PHE A 51 4.85 3.79 12.96
N ALA A 52 4.07 3.75 11.86
CA ALA A 52 4.43 2.93 10.70
C ALA A 52 5.78 3.36 10.07
N CYS A 53 6.03 4.68 9.98
CA CYS A 53 7.33 5.19 9.54
C CYS A 53 8.45 4.78 10.50
N PHE A 54 8.26 5.00 11.80
CA PHE A 54 9.23 4.64 12.83
C PHE A 54 9.60 3.14 12.81
N VAL A 55 8.60 2.26 12.73
CA VAL A 55 8.82 0.80 12.65
C VAL A 55 9.58 0.44 11.37
N THR A 56 9.26 1.07 10.25
CA THR A 56 9.95 0.82 8.98
C THR A 56 11.42 1.22 9.06
N GLU A 57 11.73 2.40 9.63
CA GLU A 57 13.11 2.84 9.85
C GLU A 57 13.87 1.91 10.80
N ALA A 58 13.23 1.49 11.89
CA ALA A 58 13.83 0.54 12.84
C ALA A 58 14.13 -0.82 12.18
N LEU A 59 13.25 -1.31 11.29
CA LEU A 59 13.48 -2.54 10.53
C LEU A 59 14.63 -2.40 9.53
N ILE A 60 14.74 -1.25 8.85
CA ILE A 60 15.88 -0.94 7.98
C ILE A 60 17.19 -0.97 8.77
N GLN A 61 17.26 -0.28 9.91
CA GLN A 61 18.46 -0.30 10.76
C GLN A 61 18.77 -1.70 11.29
N ARG A 62 17.74 -2.50 11.60
CA ARG A 62 17.94 -3.87 12.09
C ARG A 62 18.47 -4.80 11.01
N ALA A 63 18.11 -4.57 9.74
CA ALA A 63 18.58 -5.36 8.61
C ALA A 63 20.11 -5.30 8.45
N ASP A 64 20.75 -4.18 8.81
CA ASP A 64 22.21 -4.01 8.74
C ASP A 64 22.97 -5.02 9.62
N TYR A 65 22.32 -5.51 10.68
CA TYR A 65 22.94 -6.40 11.67
C TYR A 65 22.28 -7.78 11.75
N ASN A 66 21.24 -8.03 10.96
CA ASN A 66 20.47 -9.28 10.99
C ASN A 66 20.02 -9.70 9.59
N ALA A 67 20.60 -10.80 9.10
CA ALA A 67 20.33 -11.31 7.76
C ALA A 67 18.87 -11.78 7.56
N ASP A 68 18.19 -12.24 8.60
CA ASP A 68 16.77 -12.63 8.52
C ASP A 68 15.88 -11.39 8.39
N ALA A 69 16.19 -10.33 9.13
CA ALA A 69 15.50 -9.05 9.02
C ALA A 69 15.71 -8.42 7.64
N ALA A 70 16.92 -8.51 7.09
CA ALA A 70 17.22 -8.05 5.73
C ALA A 70 16.39 -8.80 4.68
N ARG A 71 16.35 -10.14 4.75
CA ARG A 71 15.53 -10.96 3.84
C ARG A 71 14.05 -10.63 3.95
N MET A 72 13.55 -10.49 5.17
CA MET A 72 12.16 -10.12 5.41
C MET A 72 11.82 -8.75 4.81
N LEU A 73 12.72 -7.78 4.94
CA LEU A 73 12.53 -6.45 4.38
C LEU A 73 12.51 -6.47 2.85
N ASP A 74 13.40 -7.25 2.22
CA ASP A 74 13.41 -7.45 0.77
C ASP A 74 12.12 -8.11 0.28
N ASP A 75 11.64 -9.14 0.98
CA ASP A 75 10.37 -9.81 0.66
C ASP A 75 9.18 -8.85 0.74
N PHE A 76 9.12 -8.04 1.80
CA PHE A 76 8.06 -7.04 1.98
C PHE A 76 8.12 -5.94 0.91
N ARG A 77 9.32 -5.47 0.57
CA ARG A 77 9.54 -4.50 -0.51
C ARG A 77 9.08 -5.06 -1.86
N ASN A 78 9.45 -6.30 -2.17
CA ASN A 78 9.07 -6.97 -3.41
C ASN A 78 7.55 -7.19 -3.49
N ALA A 79 6.93 -7.62 -2.40
CA ALA A 79 5.48 -7.75 -2.30
C ALA A 79 4.77 -6.40 -2.50
N TYR A 80 5.24 -5.34 -1.84
CA TYR A 80 4.69 -4.00 -2.03
C TYR A 80 4.79 -3.55 -3.48
N HIS A 81 5.94 -3.71 -4.14
CA HIS A 81 6.09 -3.31 -5.55
C HIS A 81 5.19 -4.10 -6.50
N ARG A 82 5.01 -5.40 -6.26
CA ARG A 82 4.08 -6.24 -7.03
C ARG A 82 2.63 -5.76 -6.89
N ASP A 83 2.24 -5.38 -5.68
CA ASP A 83 0.84 -5.10 -5.34
C ASP A 83 0.53 -3.59 -5.30
N ARG A 84 1.51 -2.72 -5.58
CA ARG A 84 1.40 -1.25 -5.40
C ARG A 84 0.24 -0.63 -6.17
N GLU A 85 -0.10 -1.15 -7.33
CA GLU A 85 -1.19 -0.61 -8.16
C GLU A 85 -2.57 -0.86 -7.51
N MET A 86 -2.67 -1.83 -6.59
CA MET A 86 -3.86 -2.08 -5.78
C MET A 86 -3.83 -1.32 -4.44
N LEU A 87 -2.67 -0.85 -4.00
CA LEU A 87 -2.44 -0.21 -2.70
C LEU A 87 -2.28 1.32 -2.82
N SER A 88 -1.87 1.81 -3.99
CA SER A 88 -1.65 3.23 -4.26
C SER A 88 -2.98 3.94 -4.50
N PRO A 89 -3.25 5.05 -3.82
CA PRO A 89 -4.44 5.88 -4.03
C PRO A 89 -4.40 6.72 -5.31
#